data_AF-A0ABD6XK01-F1
#
_entry.id   AF-A0ABD6XK01-F1
#
_cell.length_a   1.000
_cell.length_b   1.000
_cell.length_c   1.000
_cell.angle_alpha   90.00
_cell.angle_beta   90.00
_cell.angle_gamma   90.00
#
_symmetry.space_group_name_H-M   'P 1'
#
loop_
_entity.id
_entity.type
_entity.pdbx_description
1 polymer ?
#
loop_
_entity_poly.entity_id
_entity_poly.type
_entity_poly.pdbx_seq_one_letter_code
_entity_poly.pdbx_strand_id
1 'polypeptide(L)'
;MSSVIVQPQPVAPEDIARVLGRYCLIRLDNGAESFWHNGHYICEADGASGEAGVADIARLAARAGGQSLRHAELPVPEGEWCWADIAERLARSTLTEAVRASGIVTGCETAQGRGVHFCDHPLLSGDNSNLWFPVGSGESWFEAIERILIMNGLAENLVKLTPLRDGEYIDWKATWNRRVII
;
A
#
# COMPACT_ATOMS: atom_id res chain seq x y z
N MET A 1 -32.30 -25.34 -6.46
CA MET A 1 -31.69 -24.09 -5.96
C MET A 1 -30.26 -24.06 -6.49
N SER A 2 -30.00 -23.27 -7.52
CA SER A 2 -28.65 -23.16 -8.09
C SER A 2 -27.80 -22.32 -7.15
N SER A 3 -26.74 -22.91 -6.60
CA SER A 3 -25.73 -22.16 -5.85
C SER A 3 -25.06 -21.18 -6.81
N VAL A 4 -25.25 -19.89 -6.57
CA VAL A 4 -24.42 -18.86 -7.21
C VAL A 4 -23.01 -19.07 -6.66
N ILE A 5 -22.13 -19.65 -7.47
CA ILE A 5 -20.70 -19.67 -7.18
C ILE A 5 -20.26 -18.22 -7.34
N VAL A 6 -20.20 -17.49 -6.23
CA VAL A 6 -19.51 -16.20 -6.18
C VAL A 6 -18.04 -16.53 -6.41
N GLN A 7 -17.56 -16.28 -7.62
CA GLN A 7 -16.12 -16.36 -7.85
C GLN A 7 -15.44 -15.36 -6.91
N PRO A 8 -14.43 -15.79 -6.14
CA PRO A 8 -13.73 -14.87 -5.26
C PRO A 8 -13.15 -13.74 -6.11
N GLN A 9 -13.38 -12.51 -5.67
CA GLN A 9 -12.89 -11.32 -6.36
C GLN A 9 -11.37 -11.47 -6.61
N PRO A 10 -10.86 -11.04 -7.78
CA PRO A 10 -9.43 -11.04 -8.03
C PRO A 10 -8.70 -10.28 -6.92
N VAL A 11 -7.61 -10.85 -6.41
CA VAL A 11 -6.73 -10.16 -5.45
C VAL A 11 -5.97 -9.11 -6.23
N ALA A 12 -6.11 -7.84 -5.85
CA ALA A 12 -5.37 -6.77 -6.48
C ALA A 12 -3.96 -6.65 -5.85
N PRO A 13 -2.94 -6.17 -6.57
CA PRO A 13 -1.59 -5.98 -6.02
C PRO A 13 -1.58 -5.16 -4.72
N GLU A 14 -2.46 -4.18 -4.60
CA GLU A 14 -2.63 -3.37 -3.39
C GLU A 14 -3.13 -4.18 -2.18
N ASP A 15 -3.85 -5.29 -2.39
CA ASP A 15 -4.28 -6.17 -1.32
C ASP A 15 -3.10 -6.96 -0.76
N ILE A 16 -2.22 -7.44 -1.64
CA ILE A 16 -0.97 -8.10 -1.25
C ILE A 16 -0.06 -7.12 -0.52
N ALA A 17 0.16 -5.93 -1.08
CA ALA A 17 1.00 -4.91 -0.47
C ALA A 17 0.50 -4.48 0.92
N ARG A 18 -0.83 -4.44 1.13
CA ARG A 18 -1.42 -4.13 2.44
C ARG A 18 -1.12 -5.20 3.48
N VAL A 19 -1.30 -6.47 3.13
CA VAL A 19 -1.14 -7.62 4.04
C VAL A 19 0.32 -7.97 4.30
N LEU A 20 1.20 -7.79 3.33
CA LEU A 20 2.63 -7.99 3.54
C LEU A 20 3.29 -6.73 4.13
N GLY A 21 2.74 -5.54 3.87
CA GLY A 21 3.36 -4.29 4.27
C GLY A 21 4.62 -3.98 3.46
N ARG A 22 5.41 -3.02 3.95
CA ARG A 22 6.59 -2.53 3.22
C ARG A 22 7.75 -3.53 3.19
N TYR A 23 7.95 -4.29 4.25
CA TYR A 23 8.95 -5.35 4.35
C TYR A 23 8.30 -6.55 5.04
N CYS A 24 8.28 -7.72 4.37
CA CYS A 24 7.69 -8.93 4.91
C CYS A 24 8.62 -10.13 4.71
N LEU A 25 8.87 -10.88 5.77
CA LEU A 25 9.41 -12.23 5.69
C LEU A 25 8.26 -13.22 5.90
N ILE A 26 8.06 -14.12 4.94
CA ILE A 26 7.17 -15.26 5.08
C ILE A 26 8.04 -16.49 5.34
N ARG A 27 7.73 -17.25 6.38
CA ARG A 27 8.39 -18.51 6.70
C ARG A 27 7.36 -19.63 6.74
N LEU A 28 7.67 -20.74 6.06
CA LEU A 28 6.86 -21.95 6.11
C LEU A 28 7.41 -22.93 7.16
N ASP A 29 6.56 -23.83 7.65
CA ASP A 29 6.91 -24.85 8.66
C ASP A 29 8.04 -25.79 8.22
N ASN A 30 8.27 -25.98 6.92
CA ASN A 30 9.42 -26.72 6.40
C ASN A 30 10.73 -25.92 6.38
N GLY A 31 10.71 -24.68 6.89
CA GLY A 31 11.86 -23.79 6.92
C GLY A 31 12.08 -22.97 5.65
N ALA A 32 11.25 -23.13 4.61
CA ALA A 32 11.33 -22.29 3.42
C ALA A 32 10.97 -20.84 3.76
N GLU A 33 11.72 -19.89 3.21
CA GLU A 33 11.57 -18.47 3.49
C GLU A 33 11.43 -17.66 2.20
N SER A 34 10.62 -16.61 2.22
CA SER A 34 10.60 -15.59 1.16
C SER A 34 10.56 -14.18 1.71
N PHE A 35 11.28 -13.28 1.05
CA PHE A 35 11.33 -11.87 1.38
C PHE A 35 10.59 -11.04 0.34
N TRP A 36 9.77 -10.10 0.83
CA TRP A 36 8.91 -9.25 0.04
C TRP A 36 9.10 -7.78 0.38
N HIS A 37 9.04 -6.92 -0.64
CA HIS A 37 9.07 -5.46 -0.52
C HIS A 37 7.87 -4.83 -1.20
N ASN A 38 7.04 -4.09 -0.45
CA ASN A 38 5.79 -3.49 -0.96
C ASN A 38 4.87 -4.47 -1.69
N GLY A 39 4.78 -5.71 -1.20
CA GLY A 39 4.00 -6.77 -1.87
C GLY A 39 4.65 -7.39 -3.10
N HIS A 40 5.87 -6.99 -3.47
CA HIS A 40 6.64 -7.61 -4.55
C HIS A 40 7.62 -8.64 -4.01
N TYR A 41 7.70 -9.79 -4.68
CA TYR A 41 8.66 -10.84 -4.38
C TYR A 41 10.09 -10.36 -4.69
N ILE A 42 11.03 -10.62 -3.77
CA ILE A 42 12.44 -10.24 -3.91
C ILE A 42 13.33 -11.47 -4.05
N CYS A 43 13.28 -12.38 -3.07
CA CYS A 43 14.08 -13.60 -3.04
C CYS A 43 13.49 -14.64 -2.07
N GLU A 44 14.01 -15.86 -2.17
CA GLU A 44 13.66 -17.00 -1.33
C GLU A 44 14.90 -17.74 -0.84
N ALA A 45 14.70 -18.61 0.15
CA ALA A 45 15.63 -19.65 0.53
C ALA A 45 14.86 -20.95 0.75
N ASP A 46 15.40 -22.06 0.24
CA ASP A 46 14.83 -23.38 0.49
C ASP A 46 15.32 -23.93 1.84
N GLY A 47 14.38 -24.14 2.77
CA GLY A 47 14.67 -24.68 4.09
C GLY A 47 15.22 -26.11 4.06
N ALA A 48 14.96 -26.87 3.00
CA ALA A 48 15.43 -28.25 2.85
C ALA A 48 16.85 -28.34 2.26
N SER A 49 17.34 -27.30 1.57
CA SER A 49 18.62 -27.31 0.86
C SER A 49 19.81 -26.88 1.74
N GLY A 50 19.55 -26.39 2.96
CA GLY A 50 20.58 -25.84 3.85
C GLY A 50 21.12 -24.48 3.39
N GLU A 51 20.41 -23.81 2.48
CA GLU A 51 20.69 -22.44 2.08
C GLU A 51 20.63 -21.48 3.27
N ALA A 52 21.42 -20.40 3.19
CA ALA A 52 21.30 -19.32 4.15
C ALA A 52 19.92 -18.66 3.98
N GLY A 53 19.15 -18.62 5.07
CA GLY A 53 17.83 -17.99 5.08
C GLY A 53 17.86 -16.52 4.66
N VAL A 54 16.74 -16.01 4.18
CA VAL A 54 16.61 -14.60 3.72
C VAL A 54 16.25 -13.64 4.86
N ALA A 55 16.07 -14.15 6.09
CA ALA A 55 15.73 -13.37 7.28
C ALA A 55 16.69 -12.20 7.56
N ASP A 56 17.99 -12.41 7.42
CA ASP A 56 18.99 -11.36 7.69
C ASP A 56 18.93 -10.24 6.65
N ILE A 57 18.76 -10.60 5.36
CA ILE A 57 18.59 -9.62 4.28
C ILE A 57 17.32 -8.81 4.51
N ALA A 58 16.19 -9.48 4.83
CA ALA A 58 14.92 -8.82 5.11
C ALA A 58 15.04 -7.84 6.29
N ARG A 59 15.72 -8.24 7.37
CA ARG A 59 15.95 -7.42 8.55
C ARG A 59 16.84 -6.21 8.25
N LEU A 60 17.93 -6.41 7.53
CA LEU A 60 18.83 -5.33 7.14
C LEU A 60 18.14 -4.33 6.20
N ALA A 61 17.35 -4.81 5.24
CA ALA A 61 16.57 -3.98 4.33
C ALA A 61 15.53 -3.13 5.09
N ALA A 62 14.79 -3.73 6.02
CA ALA A 62 13.82 -3.02 6.84
C ALA A 62 14.48 -1.94 7.71
N ARG A 63 15.63 -2.26 8.33
CA ARG A 63 16.43 -1.30 9.11
C ARG A 63 16.97 -0.16 8.24
N ALA A 64 17.49 -0.45 7.05
CA ALA A 64 17.96 0.56 6.12
C ALA A 64 16.82 1.51 5.69
N GLY A 65 15.60 0.97 5.54
CA GLY A 65 14.40 1.76 5.27
C GLY A 65 13.81 2.51 6.47
N GLY A 66 14.34 2.30 7.69
CA GLY A 66 13.78 2.87 8.92
C GLY A 66 12.39 2.34 9.25
N GLN A 67 12.07 1.10 8.88
CA GLN A 67 10.75 0.49 9.02
C GLN A 67 10.82 -0.83 9.77
N SER A 68 9.68 -1.28 10.29
CA SER A 68 9.57 -2.61 10.90
C SER A 68 9.48 -3.70 9.83
N LEU A 69 10.05 -4.87 10.14
CA LEU A 69 9.88 -6.09 9.35
C LEU A 69 8.63 -6.84 9.84
N ARG A 70 7.66 -7.07 8.94
CA ARG A 70 6.53 -7.96 9.21
C ARG A 70 6.97 -9.41 9.06
N HIS A 71 6.45 -10.29 9.92
CA HIS A 71 6.65 -11.73 9.84
C HIS A 71 5.32 -12.45 9.68
N ALA A 72 5.29 -13.46 8.80
CA ALA A 72 4.21 -14.43 8.71
C ALA A 72 4.80 -15.83 8.79
N GLU A 73 4.33 -16.62 9.76
CA GLU A 73 4.68 -18.04 9.91
C GLU A 73 3.45 -18.87 9.53
N LEU A 74 3.62 -19.81 8.59
CA LEU A 74 2.51 -20.52 7.96
C LEU A 74 2.83 -22.01 7.75
N PRO A 75 1.81 -22.88 7.75
CA PRO A 75 1.98 -24.25 7.31
C PRO A 75 2.33 -24.31 5.81
N VAL A 76 3.04 -25.37 5.42
CA VAL A 76 3.29 -25.66 4.00
C VAL A 76 1.96 -25.96 3.31
N PRO A 77 1.64 -25.30 2.19
CA PRO A 77 0.44 -25.62 1.42
C PRO A 77 0.43 -27.07 0.92
N GLU A 78 -0.76 -27.66 0.84
CA GLU A 78 -0.93 -28.97 0.19
C GLU A 78 -0.78 -28.85 -1.33
N GLY A 79 -0.14 -29.83 -1.98
CA GLY A 79 0.01 -29.88 -3.43
C GLY A 79 1.14 -29.00 -3.98
N GLU A 80 1.04 -28.66 -5.27
CA GLU A 80 1.94 -27.71 -5.94
C GLU A 80 1.53 -26.29 -5.56
N TRP A 81 2.51 -25.46 -5.22
CA TRP A 81 2.30 -24.08 -4.80
C TRP A 81 3.47 -23.19 -5.23
N CYS A 82 3.21 -21.88 -5.33
CA CYS A 82 4.25 -20.87 -5.44
C CYS A 82 4.05 -19.76 -4.39
N TRP A 83 5.06 -18.92 -4.22
CA TRP A 83 5.00 -17.80 -3.28
C TRP A 83 3.88 -16.78 -3.59
N ALA A 84 3.52 -16.61 -4.87
CA ALA A 84 2.40 -15.76 -5.25
C ALA A 84 1.07 -16.30 -4.70
N ASP A 85 0.85 -17.62 -4.72
CA ASP A 85 -0.37 -18.23 -4.17
C ASP A 85 -0.47 -18.01 -2.65
N ILE A 86 0.65 -18.09 -1.94
CA ILE A 86 0.72 -17.82 -0.49
C ILE A 86 0.39 -16.36 -0.20
N ALA A 87 0.97 -15.42 -0.96
CA ALA A 87 0.69 -14.00 -0.82
C ALA A 87 -0.79 -13.67 -1.11
N GLU A 88 -1.37 -14.26 -2.16
CA GLU A 88 -2.80 -14.14 -2.44
C GLU A 88 -3.67 -14.73 -1.34
N ARG A 89 -3.32 -15.89 -0.80
CA ARG A 89 -4.06 -16.53 0.29
C ARG A 89 -4.04 -15.67 1.55
N LEU A 90 -2.90 -15.07 1.88
CA LEU A 90 -2.79 -14.09 2.96
C LEU A 90 -3.69 -12.87 2.70
N ALA A 91 -3.67 -12.32 1.48
CA ALA A 91 -4.52 -11.21 1.08
C ALA A 91 -6.02 -11.53 1.23
N ARG A 92 -6.44 -12.73 0.82
CA ARG A 92 -7.85 -13.19 0.91
C ARG A 92 -8.32 -13.50 2.32
N SER A 93 -7.43 -14.01 3.17
CA SER A 93 -7.77 -14.43 4.54
C SER A 93 -7.71 -13.29 5.56
N THR A 94 -7.08 -12.17 5.20
CA THR A 94 -6.98 -11.02 6.08
C THR A 94 -8.32 -10.30 6.18
N LEU A 95 -8.81 -10.16 7.41
CA LEU A 95 -9.99 -9.35 7.67
C LEU A 95 -9.64 -7.88 7.40
N THR A 96 -10.47 -7.23 6.57
CA THR A 96 -10.33 -5.81 6.27
C THR A 96 -11.65 -5.09 6.48
N GLU A 97 -11.56 -3.82 6.86
CA GLU A 97 -12.70 -2.92 6.97
C GLU A 97 -12.51 -1.72 6.04
N ALA A 98 -13.60 -1.32 5.39
CA ALA A 98 -13.65 -0.07 4.65
C ALA A 98 -13.91 1.08 5.61
N VAL A 99 -12.93 1.98 5.75
CA VAL A 99 -12.99 3.12 6.66
C VAL A 99 -12.91 4.43 5.90
N ARG A 100 -13.43 5.50 6.52
CA ARG A 100 -13.32 6.86 5.99
C ARG A 100 -12.13 7.58 6.62
N ALA A 101 -11.22 8.05 5.79
CA ALA A 101 -10.09 8.88 6.20
C ALA A 101 -10.25 10.32 5.68
N SER A 102 -9.51 11.25 6.28
CA SER A 102 -9.46 12.64 5.82
C SER A 102 -8.13 13.30 6.15
N GLY A 103 -7.76 14.32 5.36
CA GLY A 103 -6.53 15.09 5.52
C GLY A 103 -6.67 16.47 4.85
N ILE A 104 -5.74 17.37 5.17
CA ILE A 104 -5.71 18.71 4.58
C ILE A 104 -4.82 18.67 3.33
N VAL A 105 -5.29 19.27 2.25
CA VAL A 105 -4.60 19.31 0.97
C VAL A 105 -4.65 20.74 0.43
N THR A 106 -3.50 21.23 -0.01
CA THR A 106 -3.34 22.57 -0.57
C THR A 106 -3.09 22.46 -2.08
N GLY A 107 -3.87 23.19 -2.86
CA GLY A 107 -3.64 23.43 -4.29
C GLY A 107 -2.97 24.78 -4.51
N CYS A 108 -2.03 24.83 -5.44
CA CYS A 108 -1.35 26.06 -5.85
C CYS A 108 -1.23 26.11 -7.38
N GLU A 109 -1.42 27.30 -7.95
CA GLU A 109 -1.07 27.59 -9.34
C GLU A 109 0.14 28.53 -9.36
N THR A 110 1.18 28.16 -10.11
CA THR A 110 2.42 28.93 -10.25
C THR A 110 2.73 29.15 -11.73
N ALA A 111 3.72 30.00 -12.01
CA ALA A 111 4.23 30.15 -13.37
C ALA A 111 4.79 28.84 -13.98
N GLN A 112 5.19 27.88 -13.12
CA GLN A 112 5.73 26.57 -13.51
C GLN A 112 4.63 25.51 -13.67
N GLY A 113 3.38 25.81 -13.31
CA GLY A 113 2.26 24.89 -13.40
C GLY A 113 1.48 24.76 -12.08
N ARG A 114 0.59 23.76 -12.06
CA ARG A 114 -0.31 23.47 -10.93
C ARG A 114 0.29 22.37 -10.06
N GLY A 115 0.13 22.51 -8.75
CA GLY A 115 0.69 21.57 -7.78
C GLY A 115 -0.24 21.31 -6.60
N VAL A 116 -0.15 20.11 -6.05
CA VAL A 116 -0.87 19.67 -4.84
C VAL A 116 0.13 19.32 -3.75
N HIS A 117 -0.13 19.79 -2.53
CA HIS A 117 0.61 19.44 -1.32
C HIS A 117 -0.33 18.80 -0.30
N PHE A 118 0.06 17.65 0.27
CA PHE A 118 -0.67 17.00 1.35
C PHE A 118 -0.08 17.42 2.69
N CYS A 119 -0.80 18.24 3.44
CA CYS A 119 -0.33 18.83 4.69
C CYS A 119 -0.22 17.77 5.78
N ASP A 120 0.95 17.68 6.43
CA ASP A 120 1.22 16.77 7.55
C ASP A 120 0.86 15.30 7.26
N HIS A 121 0.84 14.91 5.98
CA HIS A 121 0.55 13.53 5.62
C HIS A 121 1.81 12.67 5.81
N PRO A 122 1.75 11.56 6.55
CA PRO A 122 2.94 10.78 6.96
C PRO A 122 3.76 10.22 5.80
N LEU A 123 3.14 10.06 4.62
CA LEU A 123 3.81 9.61 3.40
C LEU A 123 3.96 10.71 2.34
N LEU A 124 3.00 11.63 2.24
CA LEU A 124 2.85 12.50 1.06
C LEU A 124 3.35 13.92 1.31
N SER A 125 3.65 14.29 2.56
CA SER A 125 4.24 15.59 2.86
C SER A 125 5.75 15.63 2.63
N GLY A 126 6.41 14.46 2.59
CA GLY A 126 7.87 14.32 2.51
C GLY A 126 8.58 14.66 3.83
N ASP A 127 9.87 14.34 3.91
CA ASP A 127 10.67 14.47 5.16
C ASP A 127 10.76 15.91 5.69
N ASN A 128 10.66 16.91 4.81
CA ASN A 128 10.66 18.33 5.17
C ASN A 128 9.28 18.99 5.09
N SER A 129 8.22 18.19 4.99
CA SER A 129 6.83 18.64 4.85
C SER A 129 6.58 19.61 3.68
N ASN A 130 7.37 19.51 2.60
CA ASN A 130 7.27 20.40 1.44
C ASN A 130 7.31 19.64 0.11
N LEU A 131 6.77 18.43 0.06
CA LEU A 131 6.60 17.68 -1.18
C LEU A 131 5.38 18.17 -1.96
N TRP A 132 5.58 18.46 -3.25
CA TRP A 132 4.53 18.90 -4.18
C TRP A 132 4.39 17.91 -5.33
N PHE A 133 3.16 17.56 -5.65
CA PHE A 133 2.81 16.70 -6.77
C PHE A 133 2.29 17.54 -7.92
N PRO A 134 2.79 17.36 -9.16
CA PRO A 134 2.32 18.12 -10.31
C PRO A 134 0.89 17.68 -10.68
N VAL A 135 0.11 18.65 -11.14
CA VAL A 135 -1.25 18.47 -11.68
C VAL A 135 -1.25 18.72 -13.19
N GLY A 136 -1.86 17.81 -13.95
CA GLY A 136 -1.97 17.94 -15.39
C GLY A 136 -2.76 19.19 -15.82
N SER A 137 -2.46 19.75 -16.99
CA SER A 137 -3.12 20.97 -17.50
C SER A 137 -4.63 20.81 -17.72
N GLY A 138 -5.11 19.60 -18.00
CA GLY A 138 -6.53 19.26 -18.11
C GLY A 138 -7.10 18.48 -16.93
N GLU A 139 -6.29 18.23 -15.89
CA GLU A 139 -6.67 17.43 -14.73
C GLU A 139 -7.31 18.32 -13.66
N SER A 140 -8.50 17.96 -13.17
CA SER A 140 -9.11 18.67 -12.04
C SER A 140 -8.34 18.43 -10.73
N TRP A 141 -8.51 19.31 -9.74
CA TRP A 141 -7.94 19.10 -8.40
C TRP A 141 -8.40 17.78 -7.77
N PHE A 142 -9.66 17.42 -8.01
CA PHE A 142 -10.24 16.18 -7.51
C PHE A 142 -9.55 14.96 -8.11
N GLU A 143 -9.44 14.89 -9.45
CA GLU A 143 -8.78 13.79 -10.16
C GLU A 143 -7.32 13.65 -9.76
N ALA A 144 -6.60 14.77 -9.62
CA ALA A 144 -5.19 14.76 -9.21
C ALA A 144 -5.02 14.21 -7.79
N ILE A 145 -5.81 14.71 -6.83
CA ILE A 145 -5.74 14.26 -5.43
C ILE A 145 -6.13 12.78 -5.32
N GLU A 146 -7.19 12.36 -6.02
CA GLU A 146 -7.62 10.96 -6.07
C GLU A 146 -6.51 10.06 -6.64
N ARG A 147 -5.96 10.42 -7.80
CA ARG A 147 -4.87 9.68 -8.43
C ARG A 147 -3.67 9.55 -7.50
N ILE A 148 -3.24 10.64 -6.85
CA ILE A 148 -2.10 10.60 -5.92
C ILE A 148 -2.38 9.67 -4.75
N LEU A 149 -3.58 9.75 -4.15
CA LEU A 149 -3.96 8.86 -3.04
C LEU A 149 -3.99 7.39 -3.47
N ILE A 150 -4.59 7.07 -4.62
CA ILE A 150 -4.71 5.70 -5.15
C ILE A 150 -3.32 5.15 -5.53
N MET A 151 -2.52 5.91 -6.29
CA MET A 151 -1.19 5.48 -6.73
C MET A 151 -0.23 5.19 -5.56
N ASN A 152 -0.46 5.81 -4.40
CA ASN A 152 0.33 5.57 -3.19
C ASN A 152 -0.31 4.53 -2.24
N GLY A 153 -1.37 3.84 -2.67
CA GLY A 153 -2.04 2.80 -1.87
C GLY A 153 -2.78 3.32 -0.64
N LEU A 154 -3.14 4.61 -0.62
CA LEU A 154 -3.72 5.29 0.54
C LEU A 154 -5.25 5.37 0.50
N ALA A 155 -5.84 5.23 -0.68
CA ALA A 155 -7.28 5.31 -0.91
C ALA A 155 -7.75 4.32 -1.97
N GLU A 156 -9.00 3.92 -1.89
CA GLU A 156 -9.74 3.30 -3.00
C GLU A 156 -10.27 4.37 -3.96
N ASN A 157 -10.77 5.47 -3.40
CA ASN A 157 -11.27 6.62 -4.13
C ASN A 157 -11.36 7.85 -3.22
N LEU A 158 -11.28 9.03 -3.82
CA LEU A 158 -11.61 10.28 -3.16
C LEU A 158 -13.13 10.43 -3.15
N VAL A 159 -13.68 10.93 -2.04
CA VAL A 159 -15.13 11.10 -1.89
C VAL A 159 -15.53 12.56 -1.95
N LYS A 160 -14.74 13.43 -1.33
CA LYS A 160 -15.07 14.85 -1.24
C LYS A 160 -13.84 15.71 -1.00
N LEU A 161 -13.83 16.88 -1.63
CA LEU A 161 -13.03 18.03 -1.25
C LEU A 161 -13.96 19.07 -0.62
N THR A 162 -13.72 19.42 0.64
CA THR A 162 -14.48 20.47 1.33
C THR A 162 -13.57 21.70 1.46
N PRO A 163 -13.89 22.84 0.84
CA PRO A 163 -13.08 24.06 0.96
C PRO A 163 -12.94 24.47 2.43
N LEU A 164 -11.72 24.79 2.83
CA LEU A 164 -11.38 25.31 4.16
C LEU A 164 -11.06 26.81 4.10
N ARG A 165 -10.31 27.22 3.07
CA ARG A 165 -9.98 28.61 2.78
C ARG A 165 -9.87 28.81 1.27
N ASP A 166 -10.30 29.99 0.83
CA ASP A 166 -10.07 30.51 -0.52
C ASP A 166 -9.13 31.71 -0.40
N GLY A 167 -7.97 31.62 -1.05
CA GLY A 167 -6.91 32.63 -1.06
C GLY A 167 -5.96 32.41 -2.23
N GLU A 168 -4.71 32.88 -2.14
CA GLU A 168 -3.68 32.59 -3.15
C GLU A 168 -3.37 31.09 -3.26
N TYR A 169 -3.58 30.38 -2.15
CA TYR A 169 -3.62 28.93 -2.06
C TYR A 169 -5.04 28.48 -1.75
N ILE A 170 -5.43 27.32 -2.30
CA ILE A 170 -6.75 26.74 -2.05
C ILE A 170 -6.58 25.54 -1.14
N ASP A 171 -7.14 25.61 0.07
CA ASP A 171 -7.07 24.52 1.04
C ASP A 171 -8.37 23.75 1.07
N TRP A 172 -8.27 22.42 1.00
CA TRP A 172 -9.40 21.51 1.16
C TRP A 172 -9.17 20.53 2.29
N LYS A 173 -10.25 20.16 2.97
CA LYS A 173 -10.33 18.87 3.64
C LYS A 173 -10.69 17.82 2.60
N ALA A 174 -9.71 17.02 2.21
CA ALA A 174 -9.91 15.82 1.42
C ALA A 174 -10.46 14.69 2.29
N THR A 175 -11.42 13.94 1.77
CA THR A 175 -12.07 12.83 2.46
C THR A 175 -12.15 11.66 1.50
N TRP A 176 -11.61 10.49 1.86
CA TRP A 176 -11.44 9.35 0.96
C TRP A 176 -11.74 8.01 1.66
N ASN A 177 -12.15 7.02 0.87
CA ASN A 177 -12.32 5.65 1.35
C ASN A 177 -10.98 4.92 1.33
N ARG A 178 -10.72 4.07 2.33
CA ARG A 178 -9.57 3.17 2.33
C ARG A 178 -9.93 1.86 3.02
N ARG A 179 -9.24 0.78 2.64
CA ARG A 179 -9.26 -0.47 3.39
C ARG A 179 -8.15 -0.49 4.43
N VAL A 180 -8.48 -0.92 5.64
CA VAL A 180 -7.53 -1.19 6.72
C VAL A 180 -7.64 -2.64 7.16
N ILE A 181 -6.53 -3.19 7.64
CA ILE A 181 -6.51 -4.50 8.30
C ILE A 181 -7.05 -4.31 9.72
N ILE A 182 -7.91 -5.21 10.18
CA ILE A 182 -8.48 -5.22 11.53
C ILE A 182 -7.90 -6.32 12.40
#